data_AF-A0A1L7X3N2-F1
#
_entry.id   AF-A0A1L7X3N2-F1
#
_cell.length_a   1.000
_cell.length_b   1.000
_cell.length_c   1.000
_cell.angle_alpha   90.00
_cell.angle_beta   90.00
_cell.angle_gamma   90.00
#
_symmetry.space_group_name_H-M   'P 1'
#
loop_
_entity.id
_entity.type
_entity.pdbx_description
1 polymer ?
#
loop_
_entity_poly.entity_id
_entity_poly.type
_entity_poly.pdbx_seq_one_letter_code
_entity_poly.pdbx_strand_id
1 'polypeptide(L)'
;MSRALDPGITSSISTETFQKIYADIVQALCQETGTLLEIEFLGKSHPLPPDSNVLVDENYIAVSKVKLVQAFVVGRRILLRYLKDCPKEKILELQNATAVILLMDPEHLTAANTRKRLIQLFQDGPEAELKAALKKEFLFVDSYLTSRLHRHTKSPTLWSHRRWLLEVSASLHLKHDILRDLEDVILVAAERHPKNYYAWSHMRWLTHTCSTESSSVNELPQIITVVKNWCLRHPGDTSGFSFLLFGLSHSKFANLGDSDISNTCSAVCTDVLRLAVSFKWTHESVWVFLRTAVAGYGTEADRAMFYAAIEDISKASPEGHKVLTRARDWCMQYEQKSGLGP
;
A
#
# COMPACT_ATOMS: atom_id res chain seq x y z
N MET A 1 -44.88 24.81 -26.79
CA MET A 1 -45.43 23.77 -25.91
C MET A 1 -44.28 23.05 -25.21
N SER A 2 -43.84 23.57 -24.06
CA SER A 2 -42.88 22.87 -23.19
C SER A 2 -43.70 22.19 -22.11
N ARG A 3 -43.93 20.88 -22.25
CA ARG A 3 -44.54 20.08 -21.19
C ARG A 3 -43.48 19.92 -20.11
N ALA A 4 -43.61 20.68 -19.02
CA ALA A 4 -42.93 20.35 -17.78
C ALA A 4 -43.32 18.91 -17.43
N LEU A 5 -42.31 18.03 -17.41
CA LEU A 5 -42.49 16.63 -17.06
C LEU A 5 -42.97 16.53 -15.60
N ASP A 6 -43.92 15.64 -15.37
CA ASP A 6 -44.50 15.36 -14.05
C ASP A 6 -43.38 15.06 -13.01
N PRO A 7 -43.40 15.64 -11.80
CA PRO A 7 -42.42 15.34 -10.75
C PRO A 7 -42.26 13.85 -10.47
N GLY A 8 -43.35 13.07 -10.58
CA GLY A 8 -43.32 11.61 -10.46
C GLY A 8 -42.45 10.95 -11.53
N ILE A 9 -42.58 11.38 -12.79
CA ILE A 9 -41.81 10.91 -13.95
C ILE A 9 -40.35 11.36 -13.85
N THR A 10 -40.09 12.57 -13.37
CA THR A 10 -38.71 13.08 -13.20
C THR A 10 -37.97 12.31 -12.09
N SER A 11 -38.68 11.95 -11.01
CA SER A 11 -38.11 11.17 -9.90
C SER A 11 -37.85 9.70 -10.28
N SER A 12 -38.74 9.06 -11.05
CA SER A 12 -38.55 7.71 -11.56
C SER A 12 -37.42 7.65 -12.59
N ILE A 13 -37.36 8.60 -13.52
CA ILE A 13 -36.25 8.73 -14.50
C ILE A 13 -34.91 8.89 -13.77
N SER A 14 -34.84 9.72 -12.71
CA SER A 14 -33.60 9.87 -11.94
C SER A 14 -33.18 8.59 -11.23
N THR A 15 -34.14 7.80 -10.74
CA THR A 15 -33.88 6.53 -10.06
C THR A 15 -33.42 5.46 -11.04
N GLU A 16 -34.11 5.27 -12.16
CA GLU A 16 -33.72 4.32 -13.22
C GLU A 16 -32.34 4.67 -13.81
N THR A 17 -32.07 5.96 -14.00
CA THR A 17 -30.76 6.44 -14.47
C THR A 17 -29.65 6.05 -13.48
N PHE A 18 -29.88 6.21 -12.17
CA PHE A 18 -28.87 5.86 -11.16
C PHE A 18 -28.66 4.34 -11.09
N GLN A 19 -29.71 3.54 -11.29
CA GLN A 19 -29.58 2.08 -11.34
C GLN A 19 -28.74 1.63 -12.54
N LYS A 20 -28.95 2.23 -13.72
CA LYS A 20 -28.13 1.95 -14.90
C LYS A 20 -26.67 2.30 -14.64
N ILE A 21 -26.39 3.49 -14.10
CA ILE A 21 -25.03 3.94 -13.77
C ILE A 21 -24.36 2.99 -12.76
N TYR A 22 -25.09 2.59 -11.72
CA TYR A 22 -24.62 1.64 -10.73
C TYR A 22 -24.30 0.28 -11.37
N ALA A 23 -25.19 -0.25 -12.21
CA ALA A 23 -25.00 -1.53 -12.89
C ALA A 23 -23.76 -1.51 -13.80
N ASP A 24 -23.57 -0.44 -14.59
CA ASP A 24 -22.42 -0.30 -15.48
C ASP A 24 -21.10 -0.23 -14.69
N ILE A 25 -21.08 0.52 -13.57
CA ILE A 25 -19.89 0.61 -12.70
C ILE A 25 -19.61 -0.73 -12.02
N VAL A 26 -20.64 -1.45 -11.54
CA VAL A 26 -20.47 -2.78 -10.95
C VAL A 26 -19.94 -3.77 -11.98
N GLN A 27 -20.48 -3.75 -13.20
CA GLN A 27 -20.03 -4.60 -14.30
C GLN A 27 -18.56 -4.35 -14.61
N ALA A 28 -18.08 -3.10 -14.53
CA ALA A 28 -16.67 -2.78 -14.68
C ALA A 28 -15.84 -3.24 -13.47
N LEU A 29 -16.26 -2.93 -12.24
CA LEU A 29 -15.46 -3.19 -11.03
C LEU A 29 -15.39 -4.66 -10.60
N CYS A 30 -16.37 -5.47 -10.98
CA CYS A 30 -16.53 -6.83 -10.47
C CYS A 30 -16.38 -7.88 -11.58
N GLN A 31 -15.55 -7.60 -12.59
CA GLN A 31 -15.23 -8.54 -13.66
C GLN A 31 -14.45 -9.75 -13.15
N GLU A 32 -14.73 -10.93 -13.70
CA GLU A 32 -14.02 -12.17 -13.36
C GLU A 32 -12.78 -12.39 -14.26
N THR A 33 -11.91 -11.39 -14.40
CA THR A 33 -10.68 -11.50 -15.21
C THR A 33 -9.54 -12.18 -14.45
N GLY A 34 -9.59 -12.19 -13.12
CA GLY A 34 -8.52 -12.70 -12.27
C GLY A 34 -7.27 -11.79 -12.21
N THR A 35 -7.34 -10.60 -12.80
CA THR A 35 -6.26 -9.60 -12.84
C THR A 35 -6.59 -8.42 -11.91
N LEU A 36 -5.56 -7.72 -11.44
CA LEU A 36 -5.75 -6.45 -10.71
C LEU A 36 -6.33 -5.40 -11.65
N LEU A 37 -7.28 -4.62 -11.14
CA LEU A 37 -7.84 -3.48 -11.85
C LEU A 37 -6.95 -2.25 -11.63
N GLU A 38 -6.74 -1.49 -12.69
CA GLU A 38 -6.18 -0.13 -12.62
C GLU A 38 -7.34 0.87 -12.74
N ILE A 39 -7.63 1.56 -11.64
CA ILE A 39 -8.78 2.45 -11.52
C ILE A 39 -8.32 3.91 -11.48
N GLU A 40 -8.96 4.74 -12.30
CA GLU A 40 -8.72 6.18 -12.35
C GLU A 40 -10.02 7.00 -12.23
N PHE A 41 -9.93 8.13 -11.53
CA PHE A 41 -11.02 9.10 -11.49
C PHE A 41 -10.83 10.18 -12.54
N LEU A 42 -11.76 10.23 -13.49
CA LEU A 42 -11.73 11.22 -14.56
C LEU A 42 -11.97 12.63 -14.01
N GLY A 43 -11.01 13.52 -14.29
CA GLY A 43 -11.13 14.95 -14.03
C GLY A 43 -12.12 15.63 -14.96
N LYS A 44 -12.48 16.88 -14.66
CA LYS A 44 -13.43 17.68 -15.47
C LYS A 44 -12.98 17.89 -16.93
N SER A 45 -11.68 17.79 -17.20
CA SER A 45 -11.09 17.93 -18.53
C SER A 45 -11.24 16.68 -19.42
N HIS A 46 -11.66 15.54 -18.85
CA HIS A 46 -11.81 14.28 -19.57
C HIS A 46 -13.26 13.78 -19.40
N PRO A 47 -14.24 14.42 -20.06
CA PRO A 47 -15.62 13.99 -19.97
C PRO A 47 -15.79 12.60 -20.58
N LEU A 48 -16.69 11.81 -20.00
CA LEU A 48 -17.10 10.54 -20.59
C LEU A 48 -17.81 10.78 -21.93
N PRO A 49 -17.65 9.87 -22.91
CA PRO A 49 -18.46 9.89 -24.13
C PRO A 49 -19.97 9.90 -23.81
N PRO A 50 -20.80 10.45 -24.70
CA PRO A 50 -22.26 10.32 -24.59
C PRO A 50 -22.65 8.86 -24.38
N ASP A 51 -23.66 8.63 -23.53
CA ASP A 51 -24.19 7.30 -23.17
C ASP A 51 -23.24 6.34 -22.44
N SER A 52 -22.00 6.77 -22.13
CA SER A 52 -21.07 6.02 -21.29
C SER A 52 -21.14 6.48 -19.83
N ASN A 53 -21.18 5.51 -18.91
CA ASN A 53 -21.13 5.75 -17.46
C ASN A 53 -19.76 5.42 -16.85
N VAL A 54 -18.95 4.63 -17.55
CA VAL A 54 -17.63 4.15 -17.16
C VAL A 54 -16.84 3.82 -18.43
N LEU A 55 -15.54 4.13 -18.46
CA LEU A 55 -14.63 3.63 -19.48
C LEU A 55 -14.02 2.33 -19.00
N VAL A 56 -13.95 1.35 -19.90
CA VAL A 56 -13.33 0.06 -19.64
C VAL A 56 -12.41 -0.23 -20.82
N ASP A 57 -11.14 -0.49 -20.52
CA ASP A 57 -10.14 -0.96 -21.46
C ASP A 57 -9.37 -2.09 -20.79
N GLU A 58 -9.69 -3.33 -21.14
CA GLU A 58 -9.22 -4.53 -20.43
C GLU A 58 -9.44 -4.41 -18.90
N ASN A 59 -8.36 -4.41 -18.11
CA ASN A 59 -8.38 -4.26 -16.64
C ASN A 59 -8.31 -2.79 -16.18
N TYR A 60 -8.27 -1.82 -17.10
CA TYR A 60 -8.29 -0.39 -16.79
C TYR A 60 -9.73 0.13 -16.76
N ILE A 61 -10.06 0.84 -15.68
CA ILE A 61 -11.40 1.40 -15.47
C ILE A 61 -11.26 2.87 -15.14
N ALA A 62 -12.02 3.71 -15.85
CA ALA A 62 -12.11 5.12 -15.53
C ALA A 62 -13.54 5.56 -15.27
N VAL A 63 -13.77 6.20 -14.13
CA VAL A 63 -15.10 6.66 -13.72
C VAL A 63 -15.06 8.14 -13.32
N SER A 64 -16.09 8.89 -13.71
CA SER A 64 -16.21 10.28 -13.24
C SER A 64 -16.77 10.33 -11.82
N LYS A 65 -16.33 11.30 -11.01
CA LYS A 65 -16.80 11.47 -9.63
C LYS A 65 -18.33 11.65 -9.53
N VAL A 66 -18.95 12.29 -10.53
CA VAL A 66 -20.41 12.49 -10.55
C VAL A 66 -21.15 11.16 -10.69
N LYS A 67 -20.73 10.31 -11.64
CA LYS A 67 -21.31 8.99 -11.85
C LYS A 67 -21.08 8.08 -10.64
N LEU A 68 -19.90 8.15 -10.02
CA LEU A 68 -19.60 7.42 -8.80
C LEU A 68 -20.49 7.83 -7.61
N VAL A 69 -20.79 9.12 -7.44
CA VAL A 69 -21.74 9.59 -6.42
C VAL A 69 -23.15 9.04 -6.67
N GLN A 70 -23.58 9.00 -7.93
CA GLN A 70 -24.89 8.43 -8.30
C GLN A 70 -24.95 6.94 -7.97
N ALA A 71 -23.91 6.17 -8.33
CA ALA A 71 -23.81 4.76 -7.98
C ALA A 71 -23.69 4.53 -6.46
N PHE A 72 -22.99 5.40 -5.74
CA PHE A 72 -22.91 5.34 -4.27
C PHE A 72 -24.28 5.43 -3.61
N VAL A 73 -25.18 6.29 -4.10
CA VAL A 73 -26.55 6.41 -3.56
C VAL A 73 -27.28 5.06 -3.67
N VAL A 74 -27.10 4.35 -4.77
CA VAL A 74 -27.68 3.02 -5.00
C VAL A 74 -27.06 1.99 -4.07
N GLY A 75 -25.72 1.90 -4.06
CA GLY A 75 -24.99 0.97 -3.20
C GLY A 75 -25.35 1.15 -1.73
N ARG A 76 -25.51 2.39 -1.26
CA ARG A 76 -25.92 2.69 0.12
C ARG A 76 -27.33 2.18 0.43
N ARG A 77 -28.28 2.30 -0.50
CA ARG A 77 -29.64 1.74 -0.31
C ARG A 77 -29.60 0.22 -0.19
N ILE A 78 -28.80 -0.46 -1.01
CA ILE A 78 -28.61 -1.92 -0.96
C ILE A 78 -27.97 -2.33 0.37
N LEU A 79 -26.88 -1.65 0.77
CA LEU A 79 -26.22 -1.92 2.04
C LEU A 79 -27.19 -1.78 3.21
N LEU A 80 -27.95 -0.69 3.30
CA LEU A 80 -28.92 -0.48 4.37
C LEU A 80 -30.04 -1.53 4.38
N ARG A 81 -30.47 -2.00 3.21
CA ARG A 81 -31.50 -3.03 3.08
C ARG A 81 -31.04 -4.38 3.64
N TYR A 82 -29.80 -4.76 3.38
CA TYR A 82 -29.27 -6.08 3.74
C TYR A 82 -28.27 -6.07 4.91
N LEU A 83 -28.15 -4.95 5.63
CA LEU A 83 -27.15 -4.79 6.70
C LEU A 83 -27.36 -5.75 7.88
N LYS A 84 -28.63 -6.00 8.23
CA LYS A 84 -29.00 -6.83 9.38
C LYS A 84 -29.18 -8.29 9.01
N ASP A 85 -29.82 -8.54 7.87
CA ASP A 85 -30.13 -9.87 7.37
C ASP A 85 -29.98 -9.86 5.84
N CYS A 86 -29.03 -10.64 5.34
CA CYS A 86 -28.72 -10.75 3.93
C CYS A 86 -29.02 -12.19 3.49
N PRO A 87 -30.09 -12.40 2.70
CA PRO A 87 -30.37 -13.70 2.11
C PRO A 87 -29.20 -14.18 1.25
N LYS A 88 -28.99 -15.50 1.17
CA LYS A 88 -27.87 -16.08 0.41
C LYS A 88 -27.86 -15.63 -1.05
N GLU A 89 -29.04 -15.45 -1.65
CA GLU A 89 -29.21 -15.01 -3.04
C GLU A 89 -28.81 -13.53 -3.25
N LYS A 90 -28.66 -12.77 -2.16
CA LYS A 90 -28.34 -11.34 -2.16
C LYS A 90 -26.89 -11.03 -1.76
N ILE A 91 -26.09 -12.05 -1.45
CA ILE A 91 -24.67 -11.90 -1.09
C ILE A 91 -23.91 -11.15 -2.18
N LEU A 92 -24.04 -11.57 -3.45
CA LEU A 92 -23.34 -10.93 -4.57
C LEU A 92 -23.77 -9.46 -4.73
N GLU A 93 -25.07 -9.17 -4.58
CA GLU A 93 -25.60 -7.80 -4.66
C GLU A 93 -24.98 -6.91 -3.56
N LEU A 94 -24.85 -7.45 -2.35
CA LEU A 94 -24.23 -6.75 -1.22
C LEU A 94 -22.71 -6.59 -1.38
N GLN A 95 -22.02 -7.59 -1.95
CA GLN A 95 -20.60 -7.51 -2.31
C GLN A 95 -20.36 -6.39 -3.34
N ASN A 96 -21.19 -6.33 -4.38
CA ASN A 96 -21.09 -5.30 -5.42
C ASN A 96 -21.37 -3.90 -4.86
N ALA A 97 -22.39 -3.77 -4.01
CA ALA A 97 -22.73 -2.50 -3.37
C ALA A 97 -21.60 -1.99 -2.47
N THR A 98 -21.00 -2.87 -1.67
CA THR A 98 -19.88 -2.49 -0.79
C THR A 98 -18.62 -2.12 -1.57
N ALA A 99 -18.37 -2.74 -2.73
CA ALA A 99 -17.27 -2.35 -3.62
C ALA A 99 -17.44 -0.90 -4.11
N VAL A 100 -18.61 -0.56 -4.65
CA VAL A 100 -18.92 0.82 -5.09
C VAL A 100 -18.81 1.83 -3.94
N ILE A 101 -19.30 1.46 -2.75
CA ILE A 101 -19.19 2.31 -1.56
C ILE A 101 -17.73 2.58 -1.20
N LEU A 102 -16.88 1.55 -1.18
CA LEU A 102 -15.48 1.69 -0.84
C LEU A 102 -14.68 2.39 -1.94
N LEU A 103 -15.10 2.31 -3.20
CA LEU A 103 -14.50 3.12 -4.27
C LEU A 103 -14.78 4.60 -4.05
N MET A 104 -15.99 4.96 -3.59
CA MET A 104 -16.34 6.34 -3.27
C MET A 104 -15.65 6.83 -1.98
N ASP A 105 -15.62 5.99 -0.95
CA ASP A 105 -15.03 6.33 0.34
C ASP A 105 -14.34 5.11 0.99
N PRO A 106 -12.99 5.03 0.94
CA PRO A 106 -12.27 3.86 1.44
C PRO A 106 -12.33 3.73 2.98
N GLU A 107 -12.73 4.78 3.69
CA GLU A 107 -12.89 4.78 5.15
C GLU A 107 -14.31 4.39 5.62
N HIS A 108 -15.15 3.90 4.71
CA HIS A 108 -16.51 3.48 5.06
C HIS A 108 -16.50 2.15 5.84
N LEU A 109 -16.24 2.23 7.14
CA LEU A 109 -16.06 1.07 8.06
C LEU A 109 -17.20 0.05 7.99
N THR A 110 -18.45 0.49 7.89
CA THR A 110 -19.58 -0.43 7.79
C THR A 110 -19.50 -1.28 6.52
N ALA A 111 -19.02 -0.72 5.41
CA ALA A 111 -18.91 -1.47 4.15
C ALA A 111 -17.74 -2.46 4.22
N ALA A 112 -16.58 -2.03 4.72
CA ALA A 112 -15.43 -2.91 4.93
C ALA A 112 -15.78 -4.07 5.88
N ASN A 113 -16.43 -3.80 7.01
CA ASN A 113 -16.87 -4.82 7.96
C ASN A 113 -17.96 -5.73 7.38
N THR A 114 -18.87 -5.22 6.55
CA THR A 114 -19.81 -6.07 5.82
C THR A 114 -19.06 -7.07 4.93
N ARG A 115 -18.02 -6.66 4.21
CA ARG A 115 -17.22 -7.59 3.40
C ARG A 115 -16.54 -8.67 4.24
N LYS A 116 -16.01 -8.33 5.43
CA LYS A 116 -15.49 -9.33 6.38
C LYS A 116 -16.54 -10.35 6.78
N ARG A 117 -17.76 -9.90 7.12
CA ARG A 117 -18.89 -10.80 7.43
C ARG A 117 -19.23 -11.72 6.27
N LEU A 118 -19.20 -11.20 5.03
CA LEU A 118 -19.48 -12.01 3.85
C LEU A 118 -18.42 -13.10 3.64
N ILE A 119 -17.14 -12.83 3.90
CA ILE A 119 -16.09 -13.86 3.90
C ILE A 119 -16.31 -14.89 5.01
N GLN A 120 -16.71 -14.44 6.21
CA GLN A 120 -17.00 -15.33 7.33
C GLN A 120 -18.14 -16.32 7.05
N LEU A 121 -19.12 -15.96 6.21
CA LEU A 121 -20.18 -16.90 5.79
C LEU A 121 -19.63 -18.13 5.05
N PHE A 122 -18.45 -18.03 4.44
CA PHE A 122 -17.80 -19.17 3.76
C PHE A 122 -16.90 -19.99 4.69
N GLN A 123 -16.65 -19.55 5.93
CA GLN A 123 -15.77 -20.27 6.86
C GLN A 123 -16.34 -21.61 7.32
N ASP A 124 -17.66 -21.70 7.45
CA ASP A 124 -18.36 -22.95 7.78
C ASP A 124 -18.63 -23.83 6.55
N GLY A 125 -18.26 -23.34 5.36
CA GLY A 125 -18.48 -24.01 4.08
C GLY A 125 -17.29 -24.83 3.59
N PRO A 126 -17.35 -25.34 2.34
CA PRO A 126 -16.23 -26.02 1.72
C PRO A 126 -14.99 -25.12 1.61
N GLU A 127 -13.82 -25.64 1.98
CA GLU A 127 -12.55 -24.90 1.94
C GLU A 127 -12.26 -24.29 0.56
N ALA A 128 -12.66 -24.96 -0.52
CA ALA A 128 -12.51 -24.47 -1.89
C ALA A 128 -13.30 -23.18 -2.15
N GLU A 129 -14.50 -23.05 -1.58
CA GLU A 129 -15.33 -21.85 -1.71
C GLU A 129 -14.73 -20.67 -0.94
N LEU A 130 -14.24 -20.93 0.28
CA LEU A 130 -13.53 -19.92 1.06
C LEU A 130 -12.26 -19.44 0.35
N LYS A 131 -11.46 -20.35 -0.22
CA LYS A 131 -10.28 -19.98 -1.03
C LYS A 131 -10.64 -19.12 -2.24
N ALA A 132 -11.72 -19.47 -2.95
CA ALA A 132 -12.19 -18.68 -4.08
C ALA A 132 -12.67 -17.28 -3.64
N ALA A 133 -13.39 -17.20 -2.52
CA ALA A 133 -13.84 -15.94 -1.94
C ALA A 133 -12.65 -15.06 -1.49
N LEU A 134 -11.66 -15.64 -0.81
CA LEU A 134 -10.42 -14.94 -0.43
C LEU A 134 -9.66 -14.42 -1.64
N LYS A 135 -9.49 -15.22 -2.69
CA LYS A 135 -8.82 -14.79 -3.93
C LYS A 135 -9.52 -13.57 -4.55
N LYS A 136 -10.85 -13.61 -4.65
CA LYS A 136 -11.65 -12.47 -5.16
C LYS A 136 -11.51 -11.24 -4.26
N GLU A 137 -11.47 -11.43 -2.95
CA GLU A 137 -11.38 -10.34 -1.99
C GLU A 137 -9.98 -9.70 -1.95
N PHE A 138 -8.92 -10.48 -2.13
CA PHE A 138 -7.56 -9.97 -2.35
C PHE A 138 -7.48 -9.13 -3.62
N LEU A 139 -8.00 -9.64 -4.75
CA LEU A 139 -8.03 -8.88 -6.01
C LEU A 139 -8.78 -7.56 -5.83
N PHE A 140 -9.90 -7.55 -5.11
CA PHE A 140 -10.66 -6.34 -4.80
C PHE A 140 -9.83 -5.32 -4.01
N VAL A 141 -9.28 -5.73 -2.86
CA VAL A 141 -8.58 -4.78 -1.98
C VAL A 141 -7.26 -4.32 -2.59
N ASP A 142 -6.54 -5.23 -3.26
CA ASP A 142 -5.26 -4.92 -3.88
C ASP A 142 -5.44 -3.99 -5.07
N SER A 143 -6.49 -4.18 -5.89
CA SER A 143 -6.83 -3.23 -6.96
C SER A 143 -7.01 -1.81 -6.41
N TYR A 144 -7.65 -1.65 -5.25
CA TYR A 144 -7.88 -0.33 -4.67
C TYR A 144 -6.60 0.27 -4.06
N LEU A 145 -5.74 -0.58 -3.49
CA LEU A 145 -4.48 -0.16 -2.90
C LEU A 145 -3.39 0.19 -3.93
N THR A 146 -3.45 -0.37 -5.14
CA THR A 146 -2.41 -0.22 -6.19
C THR A 146 -2.80 0.70 -7.36
N SER A 147 -4.09 0.96 -7.53
CA SER A 147 -4.63 1.89 -8.54
C SER A 147 -4.21 3.35 -8.31
N ARG A 148 -4.48 4.23 -9.29
CA ARG A 148 -4.27 5.70 -9.22
C ARG A 148 -5.29 6.42 -8.31
N LEU A 149 -5.53 5.85 -7.13
CA LEU A 149 -6.52 6.28 -6.16
C LEU A 149 -5.82 6.84 -4.90
N HIS A 150 -5.41 8.10 -4.94
CA HIS A 150 -4.57 8.72 -3.89
C HIS A 150 -5.10 8.64 -2.44
N ARG A 151 -6.42 8.47 -2.24
CA ARG A 151 -7.01 8.25 -0.90
C ARG A 151 -6.95 6.78 -0.48
N HIS A 152 -7.18 5.88 -1.43
CA HIS A 152 -7.28 4.44 -1.22
C HIS A 152 -5.92 3.81 -0.98
N THR A 153 -4.90 4.21 -1.74
CA THR A 153 -3.52 3.70 -1.62
C THR A 153 -2.94 3.86 -0.22
N LYS A 154 -3.43 4.84 0.55
CA LYS A 154 -3.04 5.11 1.94
C LYS A 154 -4.16 4.91 2.96
N SER A 155 -5.21 4.17 2.61
CA SER A 155 -6.36 3.97 3.49
C SER A 155 -6.01 3.02 4.64
N PRO A 156 -6.02 3.48 5.91
CA PRO A 156 -5.85 2.58 7.06
C PRO A 156 -6.90 1.48 7.07
N THR A 157 -8.14 1.77 6.64
CA THR A 157 -9.23 0.80 6.58
C THR A 157 -8.95 -0.33 5.60
N LEU A 158 -8.51 -0.01 4.37
CA LEU A 158 -8.20 -1.03 3.36
C LEU A 158 -6.96 -1.85 3.75
N TRP A 159 -5.90 -1.22 4.26
CA TRP A 159 -4.72 -1.94 4.76
C TRP A 159 -5.04 -2.86 5.95
N SER A 160 -5.92 -2.42 6.86
CA SER A 160 -6.40 -3.27 7.96
C SER A 160 -7.27 -4.43 7.46
N HIS A 161 -8.11 -4.20 6.45
CA HIS A 161 -8.89 -5.25 5.80
C HIS A 161 -7.98 -6.30 5.16
N ARG A 162 -6.94 -5.87 4.45
CA ARG A 162 -5.94 -6.75 3.85
C ARG A 162 -5.19 -7.60 4.89
N ARG A 163 -4.74 -7.01 6.00
CA ARG A 163 -4.10 -7.77 7.09
C ARG A 163 -5.04 -8.85 7.64
N TRP A 164 -6.31 -8.51 7.84
CA TRP A 164 -7.31 -9.47 8.28
C TRP A 164 -7.49 -10.64 7.29
N LEU A 165 -7.47 -10.38 5.98
CA LEU A 165 -7.54 -11.46 4.97
C LEU A 165 -6.33 -12.39 5.04
N LEU A 166 -5.14 -11.84 5.27
CA LEU A 166 -3.91 -12.63 5.46
C LEU A 166 -3.97 -13.48 6.72
N GLU A 167 -4.51 -12.96 7.82
CA GLU A 167 -4.73 -13.73 9.06
C GLU A 167 -5.72 -14.88 8.84
N VAL A 168 -6.83 -14.64 8.12
CA VAL A 168 -7.76 -15.70 7.72
C VAL A 168 -7.07 -16.72 6.82
N SER A 169 -6.22 -16.28 5.90
CA SER A 169 -5.50 -17.19 4.99
C SER A 169 -4.47 -18.04 5.72
N ALA A 170 -3.76 -17.46 6.69
CA ALA A 170 -2.83 -18.17 7.55
C ALA A 170 -3.55 -19.23 8.42
N SER A 171 -4.77 -18.94 8.88
CA SER A 171 -5.58 -19.94 9.60
C SER A 171 -5.95 -21.18 8.75
N LEU A 172 -5.85 -21.06 7.42
CA LEU A 172 -6.04 -22.16 6.46
C LEU A 172 -4.69 -22.78 6.00
N HIS A 173 -3.59 -22.43 6.65
CA HIS A 173 -2.23 -22.84 6.28
C HIS A 173 -1.86 -22.51 4.82
N LEU A 174 -2.44 -21.43 4.28
CA LEU A 174 -2.06 -20.91 2.97
C LEU A 174 -0.75 -20.15 3.11
N LYS A 175 0.28 -20.64 2.43
CA LYS A 175 1.55 -19.91 2.32
C LYS A 175 1.34 -18.59 1.60
N HIS A 176 1.94 -17.54 2.15
CA HIS A 176 1.94 -16.21 1.56
C HIS A 176 3.35 -15.86 1.08
N ASP A 177 3.46 -15.38 -0.15
CA ASP A 177 4.71 -14.99 -0.79
C ASP A 177 4.98 -13.51 -0.49
N ILE A 178 5.84 -13.25 0.51
CA ILE A 178 6.12 -11.90 1.01
C ILE A 178 6.89 -11.09 -0.03
N LEU A 179 7.80 -11.73 -0.79
CA LEU A 179 8.58 -11.04 -1.81
C LEU A 179 7.68 -10.57 -2.95
N ARG A 180 6.77 -11.43 -3.40
CA ARG A 180 5.77 -11.04 -4.39
C ARG A 180 4.85 -9.96 -3.87
N ASP A 181 4.43 -10.02 -2.61
CA ASP A 181 3.61 -8.98 -1.98
C ASP A 181 4.29 -7.60 -1.97
N LEU A 182 5.60 -7.60 -1.66
CA LEU A 182 6.44 -6.42 -1.72
C LEU A 182 6.38 -5.80 -3.12
N GLU A 183 6.61 -6.59 -4.16
CA GLU A 183 6.70 -6.11 -5.54
C GLU A 183 5.33 -5.70 -6.12
N ASP A 184 4.33 -6.57 -5.99
CA ASP A 184 3.03 -6.41 -6.67
C ASP A 184 2.11 -5.40 -5.95
N VAL A 185 2.30 -5.19 -4.63
CA VAL A 185 1.38 -4.37 -3.81
C VAL A 185 2.08 -3.23 -3.10
N ILE A 186 3.08 -3.52 -2.26
CA ILE A 186 3.70 -2.49 -1.40
C ILE A 186 4.44 -1.44 -2.22
N LEU A 187 5.31 -1.86 -3.14
CA LEU A 187 6.07 -0.93 -3.97
C LEU A 187 5.16 -0.16 -4.92
N VAL A 188 4.14 -0.80 -5.49
CA VAL A 188 3.16 -0.11 -6.33
C VAL A 188 2.42 0.96 -5.51
N ALA A 189 1.90 0.63 -4.33
CA ALA A 189 1.22 1.59 -3.46
C ALA A 189 2.15 2.72 -2.96
N ALA A 190 3.45 2.45 -2.80
CA ALA A 190 4.46 3.45 -2.47
C ALA A 190 4.79 4.37 -3.65
N GLU A 191 4.79 3.86 -4.89
CA GLU A 191 4.90 4.66 -6.13
C GLU A 191 3.71 5.63 -6.23
N ARG A 192 2.49 5.13 -6.01
CA ARG A 192 1.26 5.93 -6.11
C ARG A 192 1.14 7.00 -5.02
N HIS A 193 1.77 6.80 -3.87
CA HIS A 193 1.74 7.75 -2.77
C HIS A 193 3.12 7.90 -2.14
N PRO A 194 3.90 8.94 -2.49
CA PRO A 194 5.22 9.15 -1.91
C PRO A 194 5.17 9.14 -0.38
N LYS A 195 6.09 8.41 0.27
CA LYS A 195 6.14 8.27 1.74
C LYS A 195 4.90 7.57 2.31
N ASN A 196 4.40 6.54 1.62
CA ASN A 196 3.23 5.78 2.07
C ASN A 196 3.50 4.99 3.36
N TYR A 197 3.33 5.64 4.51
CA TYR A 197 3.55 5.02 5.82
C TYR A 197 2.73 3.72 6.00
N TYR A 198 1.51 3.64 5.44
CA TYR A 198 0.66 2.46 5.62
C TYR A 198 1.16 1.24 4.85
N ALA A 199 1.62 1.42 3.60
CA ALA A 199 2.25 0.35 2.83
C ALA A 199 3.50 -0.17 3.55
N TRP A 200 4.41 0.72 3.96
CA TRP A 200 5.63 0.32 4.67
C TRP A 200 5.36 -0.23 6.08
N SER A 201 4.31 0.22 6.76
CA SER A 201 3.84 -0.38 8.02
C SER A 201 3.28 -1.78 7.81
N HIS A 202 2.56 -2.00 6.71
CA HIS A 202 2.08 -3.33 6.32
C HIS A 202 3.26 -4.27 6.04
N MET A 203 4.30 -3.80 5.34
CA MET A 203 5.50 -4.60 5.10
C MET A 203 6.20 -5.01 6.42
N ARG A 204 6.31 -4.12 7.40
CA ARG A 204 6.87 -4.51 8.73
C ARG A 204 6.03 -5.60 9.39
N TRP A 205 4.72 -5.45 9.34
CA TRP A 205 3.80 -6.43 9.90
C TRP A 205 3.96 -7.79 9.20
N LEU A 206 4.04 -7.83 7.86
CA LEU A 206 4.31 -9.08 7.11
C LEU A 206 5.60 -9.74 7.59
N THR A 207 6.70 -8.98 7.62
CA THR A 207 8.01 -9.52 8.02
C THR A 207 8.11 -9.94 9.48
N HIS A 208 7.19 -9.50 10.35
CA HIS A 208 7.20 -9.85 11.77
C HIS A 208 6.19 -10.96 12.10
N THR A 209 4.98 -10.87 11.55
CA THR A 209 3.86 -11.78 11.88
C THR A 209 3.84 -13.00 10.98
N CYS A 210 4.03 -12.82 9.66
CA CYS A 210 4.03 -13.92 8.70
C CYS A 210 5.36 -14.65 8.63
N SER A 211 6.43 -14.08 9.19
CA SER A 211 7.76 -14.71 9.19
C SER A 211 8.00 -15.74 10.29
N THR A 212 6.99 -16.02 11.13
CA THR A 212 7.12 -17.02 12.20
C THR A 212 7.14 -18.46 11.67
N GLU A 213 6.79 -18.68 10.40
CA GLU A 213 7.03 -19.94 9.70
C GLU A 213 8.41 -19.93 9.03
N SER A 214 9.16 -21.01 9.25
CA SER A 214 10.59 -21.23 8.91
C SER A 214 11.04 -20.96 7.47
N SER A 215 10.14 -20.62 6.55
CA SER A 215 10.43 -20.34 5.14
C SER A 215 10.87 -18.90 4.87
N SER A 216 10.44 -17.95 5.70
CA SER A 216 10.55 -16.49 5.48
C SER A 216 11.91 -15.87 5.84
N VAL A 217 12.66 -16.47 6.79
CA VAL A 217 13.97 -15.96 7.23
C VAL A 217 14.98 -15.96 6.07
N ASN A 218 14.79 -16.86 5.10
CA ASN A 218 15.63 -16.95 3.90
C ASN A 218 15.40 -15.80 2.88
N GLU A 219 14.26 -15.11 2.95
CA GLU A 219 13.87 -14.07 1.97
C GLU A 219 14.34 -12.67 2.39
N LEU A 220 14.68 -12.47 3.67
CA LEU A 220 15.06 -11.15 4.19
C LEU A 220 16.21 -10.47 3.43
N PRO A 221 17.30 -11.16 3.03
CA PRO A 221 18.35 -10.54 2.22
C PRO A 221 17.85 -10.03 0.85
N GLN A 222 16.93 -10.76 0.23
CA GLN A 222 16.31 -10.37 -1.04
C GLN A 222 15.39 -9.16 -0.84
N ILE A 223 14.55 -9.17 0.21
CA ILE A 223 13.71 -8.04 0.60
C ILE A 223 14.55 -6.77 0.82
N ILE A 224 15.65 -6.86 1.59
CA ILE A 224 16.56 -5.73 1.82
C ILE A 224 17.13 -5.21 0.50
N THR A 225 17.52 -6.11 -0.40
CA THR A 225 18.06 -5.75 -1.72
C THR A 225 17.03 -5.00 -2.57
N VAL A 226 15.79 -5.51 -2.64
CA VAL A 226 14.69 -4.89 -3.37
C VAL A 226 14.37 -3.50 -2.80
N VAL A 227 14.24 -3.39 -1.47
CA VAL A 227 13.93 -2.11 -0.82
C VAL A 227 15.09 -1.11 -0.93
N LYS A 228 16.34 -1.55 -0.83
CA LYS A 228 17.50 -0.68 -1.11
C LYS A 228 17.38 -0.08 -2.51
N ASN A 229 17.17 -0.92 -3.53
CA ASN A 229 17.04 -0.46 -4.92
C ASN A 229 15.84 0.47 -5.12
N TRP A 230 14.75 0.28 -4.37
CA TRP A 230 13.65 1.25 -4.31
C TRP A 230 14.09 2.59 -3.73
N CYS A 231 14.75 2.60 -2.57
CA CYS A 231 15.19 3.82 -1.89
C CYS A 231 16.21 4.62 -2.72
N LEU A 232 17.09 3.94 -3.45
CA LEU A 232 18.03 4.59 -4.37
C LEU A 232 17.33 5.31 -5.55
N ARG A 233 16.12 4.89 -5.93
CA ARG A 233 15.29 5.58 -6.92
C ARG A 233 14.38 6.64 -6.31
N HIS A 234 14.18 6.59 -4.99
CA HIS A 234 13.26 7.46 -4.26
C HIS A 234 13.96 8.10 -3.05
N PRO A 235 14.98 8.96 -3.26
CA PRO A 235 15.77 9.51 -2.16
C PRO A 235 14.94 10.33 -1.17
N GLY A 236 13.77 10.84 -1.57
CA GLY A 236 12.82 11.55 -0.71
C GLY A 236 11.86 10.67 0.11
N ASP A 237 11.87 9.34 -0.03
CA ASP A 237 10.92 8.46 0.64
C ASP A 237 11.41 8.04 2.04
N THR A 238 10.98 8.79 3.06
CA THR A 238 11.31 8.49 4.46
C THR A 238 10.75 7.17 4.96
N SER A 239 9.63 6.69 4.40
CA SER A 239 8.97 5.48 4.88
C SER A 239 9.70 4.23 4.38
N GLY A 240 10.15 4.24 3.12
CA GLY A 240 11.02 3.21 2.54
C GLY A 240 12.36 3.13 3.26
N PHE A 241 13.05 4.26 3.45
CA PHE A 241 14.30 4.29 4.22
C PHE A 241 14.14 3.82 5.67
N SER A 242 13.02 4.17 6.30
CA SER A 242 12.72 3.70 7.66
C SER A 242 12.47 2.19 7.70
N PHE A 243 11.87 1.61 6.65
CA PHE A 243 11.72 0.15 6.54
C PHE A 243 13.07 -0.52 6.29
N LEU A 244 13.90 0.04 5.41
CA LEU A 244 15.25 -0.47 5.15
C LEU A 244 16.08 -0.53 6.43
N LEU A 245 16.06 0.53 7.24
CA LEU A 245 16.71 0.54 8.55
C LEU A 245 16.16 -0.54 9.49
N PHE A 246 14.84 -0.80 9.44
CA PHE A 246 14.24 -1.88 10.20
C PHE A 246 14.68 -3.26 9.74
N GLY A 247 14.77 -3.50 8.42
CA GLY A 247 15.29 -4.77 7.90
C GLY A 247 16.74 -5.00 8.32
N LEU A 248 17.57 -3.94 8.27
CA LEU A 248 18.96 -3.98 8.73
C LEU A 248 19.11 -4.16 10.24
N SER A 249 18.15 -3.68 11.04
CA SER A 249 18.16 -3.93 12.49
C SER A 249 17.57 -5.29 12.86
N HIS A 250 16.65 -5.81 12.06
CA HIS A 250 15.96 -7.08 12.29
C HIS A 250 16.73 -8.30 11.78
N SER A 251 17.80 -8.13 11.00
CA SER A 251 18.77 -9.19 10.74
C SER A 251 19.38 -9.76 12.05
N LYS A 252 19.31 -9.02 13.17
CA LYS A 252 19.61 -9.52 14.53
C LYS A 252 18.65 -10.63 15.00
N PHE A 253 17.45 -10.73 14.45
CA PHE A 253 16.46 -11.77 14.79
C PHE A 253 16.56 -13.00 13.86
N ALA A 254 17.36 -12.95 12.80
CA ALA A 254 17.49 -14.01 11.80
C ALA A 254 18.63 -15.02 12.10
N ASN A 255 19.18 -15.04 13.31
CA ASN A 255 20.37 -15.82 13.69
C ASN A 255 21.62 -15.55 12.82
N LEU A 256 21.67 -14.42 12.12
CA LEU A 256 22.87 -13.96 11.42
C LEU A 256 23.89 -13.47 12.47
N GLY A 257 25.15 -13.86 12.33
CA GLY A 257 26.20 -13.38 13.22
C GLY A 257 26.35 -11.86 13.10
N ASP A 258 26.80 -11.20 14.17
CA ASP A 258 26.99 -9.73 14.18
C ASP A 258 27.85 -9.22 13.00
N SER A 259 28.79 -10.05 12.52
CA SER A 259 29.59 -9.78 11.32
C SER A 259 28.77 -9.65 10.04
N ASP A 260 27.78 -10.52 9.83
CA ASP A 260 26.97 -10.54 8.60
C ASP A 260 26.04 -9.34 8.53
N ILE A 261 25.56 -8.90 9.69
CA ILE A 261 24.74 -7.70 9.87
C ILE A 261 25.56 -6.46 9.55
N SER A 262 26.76 -6.35 10.13
CA SER A 262 27.66 -5.22 9.87
C SER A 262 28.08 -5.16 8.41
N ASN A 263 28.40 -6.31 7.78
CA ASN A 263 28.75 -6.40 6.36
C ASN A 263 27.58 -5.96 5.46
N THR A 264 26.36 -6.42 5.74
CA THR A 264 25.17 -6.03 4.97
C THR A 264 24.88 -4.54 5.13
N CYS A 265 24.95 -4.02 6.36
CA CYS A 265 24.78 -2.60 6.64
C CYS A 265 25.83 -1.75 5.90
N SER A 266 27.11 -2.14 5.96
CA SER A 266 28.20 -1.45 5.28
C SER A 266 27.99 -1.43 3.77
N ALA A 267 27.59 -2.56 3.16
CA ALA A 267 27.28 -2.63 1.73
C ALA A 267 26.13 -1.69 1.34
N VAL A 268 25.04 -1.68 2.12
CA VAL A 268 23.89 -0.78 1.88
C VAL A 268 24.29 0.69 2.05
N CYS A 269 25.00 1.03 3.13
CA CYS A 269 25.44 2.40 3.40
C CYS A 269 26.39 2.90 2.31
N THR A 270 27.33 2.06 1.86
CA THR A 270 28.25 2.38 0.76
C THR A 270 27.49 2.72 -0.52
N ASP A 271 26.50 1.92 -0.90
CA ASP A 271 25.68 2.20 -2.09
C ASP A 271 24.89 3.51 -1.98
N VAL A 272 24.26 3.76 -0.82
CA VAL A 272 23.48 4.97 -0.57
C VAL A 272 24.38 6.20 -0.55
N LEU A 273 25.53 6.14 0.14
CA LEU A 273 26.52 7.23 0.19
C LEU A 273 27.08 7.55 -1.19
N ARG A 274 27.43 6.53 -1.98
CA ARG A 274 27.96 6.70 -3.34
C ARG A 274 27.00 7.52 -4.20
N LEU A 275 25.71 7.18 -4.20
CA LEU A 275 24.72 7.95 -4.96
C LEU A 275 24.43 9.32 -4.33
N ALA A 276 24.40 9.42 -3.00
CA ALA A 276 24.20 10.69 -2.31
C ALA A 276 25.31 11.70 -2.66
N VAL A 277 26.57 11.28 -2.73
CA VAL A 277 27.69 12.14 -3.16
C VAL A 277 27.57 12.45 -4.65
N SER A 278 27.37 11.44 -5.50
CA SER A 278 27.32 11.60 -6.96
C SER A 278 26.23 12.58 -7.41
N PHE A 279 25.05 12.48 -6.79
CA PHE A 279 23.89 13.33 -7.10
C PHE A 279 23.72 14.50 -6.13
N LYS A 280 24.66 14.70 -5.19
CA LYS A 280 24.60 15.74 -4.16
C LYS A 280 23.27 15.76 -3.39
N TRP A 281 22.76 14.58 -3.02
CA TRP A 281 21.49 14.46 -2.32
C TRP A 281 21.55 15.08 -0.93
N THR A 282 20.56 15.93 -0.64
CA THR A 282 20.39 16.58 0.67
C THR A 282 19.04 16.25 1.32
N HIS A 283 18.36 15.22 0.82
CA HIS A 283 17.08 14.77 1.35
C HIS A 283 17.21 14.29 2.80
N GLU A 284 16.34 14.79 3.69
CA GLU A 284 16.35 14.41 5.11
C GLU A 284 16.19 12.90 5.33
N SER A 285 15.38 12.24 4.50
CA SER A 285 15.19 10.77 4.52
C SER A 285 16.51 9.99 4.35
N VAL A 286 17.37 10.40 3.41
CA VAL A 286 18.68 9.76 3.17
C VAL A 286 19.58 9.93 4.38
N TRP A 287 19.70 11.16 4.88
CA TRP A 287 20.66 11.49 5.94
C TRP A 287 20.21 11.04 7.32
N VAL A 288 18.89 10.95 7.56
CA VAL A 288 18.34 10.30 8.75
C VAL A 288 18.58 8.80 8.71
N PHE A 289 18.45 8.15 7.54
CA PHE A 289 18.83 6.75 7.39
C PHE A 289 20.32 6.53 7.65
N LEU A 290 21.18 7.25 6.94
CA LEU A 290 22.64 7.09 7.01
C LEU A 290 23.17 7.33 8.42
N ARG A 291 22.80 8.44 9.07
CA ARG A 291 23.29 8.73 10.43
C ARG A 291 22.91 7.63 11.42
N THR A 292 21.72 7.05 11.28
CA THR A 292 21.22 6.03 12.21
C THR A 292 21.82 4.66 11.90
N ALA A 293 21.96 4.30 10.61
CA ALA A 293 22.58 3.06 10.20
C ALA A 293 24.07 3.02 10.58
N VAL A 294 24.80 4.11 10.28
CA VAL A 294 26.25 4.24 10.54
C VAL A 294 26.55 4.26 12.04
N ALA A 295 25.80 5.03 12.84
CA ALA A 295 26.03 5.10 14.28
C ALA A 295 25.69 3.79 15.03
N GLY A 296 24.65 3.07 14.56
CA GLY A 296 24.14 1.88 15.24
C GLY A 296 24.75 0.55 14.77
N TYR A 297 25.15 0.45 13.51
CA TYR A 297 25.53 -0.82 12.87
C TYR A 297 26.76 -0.72 11.94
N GLY A 298 27.26 0.49 11.71
CA GLY A 298 28.38 0.75 10.80
C GLY A 298 29.75 0.46 11.42
N THR A 299 30.70 0.14 10.56
CA THR A 299 32.12 0.03 10.89
C THR A 299 32.77 1.42 11.04
N GLU A 300 34.02 1.45 11.50
CA GLU A 300 34.80 2.69 11.53
C GLU A 300 35.04 3.25 10.12
N ALA A 301 35.20 2.38 9.12
CA ALA A 301 35.32 2.79 7.73
C ALA A 301 34.02 3.45 7.22
N ASP A 302 32.84 2.91 7.58
CA ASP A 302 31.55 3.51 7.21
C ASP A 302 31.39 4.91 7.82
N ARG A 303 31.83 5.10 9.07
CA ARG A 303 31.85 6.43 9.73
C ARG A 303 32.74 7.42 9.00
N ALA A 304 33.97 7.01 8.66
CA ALA A 304 34.89 7.86 7.92
C ALA A 304 34.31 8.28 6.55
N MET A 305 33.71 7.33 5.81
CA MET A 305 33.05 7.61 4.53
C MET A 305 31.85 8.54 4.69
N PHE A 306 31.05 8.36 5.73
CA PHE A 306 29.90 9.22 6.04
C PHE A 306 30.32 10.67 6.29
N TYR A 307 31.35 10.90 7.13
CA TYR A 307 31.83 12.25 7.41
C TYR A 307 32.47 12.91 6.19
N ALA A 308 33.27 12.16 5.41
CA ALA A 308 33.84 12.66 4.16
C ALA A 308 32.74 13.07 3.17
N ALA A 309 31.70 12.26 3.00
CA ALA A 309 30.56 12.57 2.13
C ALA A 309 29.83 13.86 2.53
N ILE A 310 29.65 14.09 3.85
CA ILE A 310 29.06 15.33 4.37
C ILE A 310 29.90 16.54 4.00
N GLU A 311 31.22 16.45 4.17
CA GLU A 311 32.13 17.55 3.82
C GLU A 311 32.11 17.85 2.33
N ASP A 312 32.18 16.81 1.49
CA ASP A 312 32.23 16.95 0.04
C ASP A 312 30.95 17.62 -0.50
N ILE A 313 29.79 17.19 -0.03
CA ILE A 313 28.51 17.77 -0.45
C ILE A 313 28.36 19.20 0.08
N SER A 314 28.78 19.46 1.33
CA SER A 314 28.72 20.80 1.92
C SER A 314 29.65 21.79 1.18
N LYS A 315 30.84 21.35 0.75
CA LYS A 315 31.73 22.19 -0.07
C LYS A 315 31.12 22.50 -1.45
N ALA A 316 30.31 21.60 -1.98
CA ALA A 316 29.77 21.70 -3.34
C ALA A 316 28.49 22.53 -3.48
N SER A 317 27.64 22.64 -2.44
CA SER A 317 26.42 23.47 -2.48
C SER A 317 25.95 23.89 -1.08
N PRO A 318 25.62 25.19 -0.85
CA PRO A 318 25.03 25.68 0.40
C PRO A 318 23.66 25.07 0.73
N GLU A 319 22.95 24.53 -0.26
CA GLU A 319 21.64 23.91 -0.06
C GLU A 319 21.76 22.64 0.80
N GLY A 320 20.84 22.47 1.75
CA GLY A 320 20.80 21.25 2.57
C GLY A 320 21.82 21.16 3.71
N HIS A 321 22.69 22.17 3.90
CA HIS A 321 23.68 22.20 4.99
C HIS A 321 23.07 21.89 6.37
N LYS A 322 21.89 22.44 6.68
CA LYS A 322 21.19 22.15 7.95
C LYS A 322 20.91 20.66 8.14
N VAL A 323 20.54 19.94 7.09
CA VAL A 323 20.27 18.49 7.15
C VAL A 323 21.57 17.74 7.40
N LEU A 324 22.64 18.07 6.66
CA LEU A 324 23.94 17.43 6.79
C LEU A 324 24.57 17.67 8.18
N THR A 325 24.54 18.91 8.67
CA THR A 325 25.03 19.25 10.01
C THR A 325 24.26 18.50 11.09
N ARG A 326 22.93 18.47 11.02
CA ARG A 326 22.10 17.70 11.97
C ARG A 326 22.41 16.19 11.92
N ALA A 327 22.68 15.65 10.73
CA ALA A 327 23.03 14.25 10.57
C ALA A 327 24.40 13.94 11.20
N ARG A 328 25.40 14.80 10.94
CA ARG A 328 26.73 14.72 11.54
C ARG A 328 26.67 14.76 13.06
N ASP A 329 26.06 15.79 13.61
CA ASP A 329 26.05 16.04 15.05
C ASP A 329 25.31 14.92 15.80
N TRP A 330 24.24 14.38 15.20
CA TRP A 330 23.54 13.21 15.73
C TRP A 330 24.40 11.95 15.67
N CYS A 331 25.08 11.68 14.55
CA CYS A 331 25.98 10.52 14.45
C CYS A 331 27.04 10.58 15.56
N MET A 332 27.74 11.71 15.70
CA MET A 332 28.74 11.92 16.76
C MET A 332 28.20 11.67 18.18
N GLN A 333 26.95 12.03 18.45
CA GLN A 333 26.34 11.85 19.76
C GLN A 333 25.99 10.38 20.06
N TYR A 334 25.58 9.62 19.04
CA TYR A 334 25.02 8.27 19.19
C TYR A 334 25.90 7.16 18.65
N GLU A 335 27.09 7.48 18.14
CA GLU A 335 28.16 6.51 17.93
C GLU A 335 28.35 5.73 19.23
N GLN A 336 28.06 4.43 19.21
CA GLN A 336 28.35 3.58 20.35
C GLN A 336 29.84 3.72 20.65
N LYS A 337 30.18 4.33 21.79
CA LYS A 337 31.52 4.24 22.36
C LYS A 337 31.78 2.75 22.54
N SER A 338 32.57 2.19 21.64
CA SER A 338 33.01 0.80 21.70
C SER A 338 33.82 0.64 22.99
N GLY A 339 33.15 0.26 24.07
CA GLY A 339 33.74 0.19 25.40
C GLY A 339 32.77 0.59 26.49
N LEU A 340 31.90 -0.35 26.87
CA LEU A 340 31.59 -0.74 28.25
C LEU A 340 30.42 -1.73 28.19
N GLY A 341 30.76 -3.02 28.13
CA GLY A 341 29.86 -4.08 28.58
C GLY A 341 29.54 -3.91 30.08
N PRO A 342 28.43 -4.51 30.53
CA PRO A 342 28.53 -5.86 31.07
C PRO A 342 27.78 -6.91 30.25
#